data_AF-A0A965JPJ7-F1
#
_entry.id   AF-A0A965JPJ7-F1
#
_cell.length_a   1.000
_cell.length_b   1.000
_cell.length_c   1.000
_cell.angle_alpha   90.00
_cell.angle_beta   90.00
_cell.angle_gamma   90.00
#
_symmetry.space_group_name_H-M   'P 1'
#
loop_
_entity.id
_entity.type
_entity.pdbx_description
1 polymer ?
#
loop_
_entity_poly.entity_id
_entity_poly.type
_entity_poly.pdbx_seq_one_letter_code
_entity_poly.pdbx_strand_id
1 'polypeptide(L)'
;MQQASQIDLAWKADYVRGEDRTNGTPLPRISPLRLSAAFIYTQGRYSSQFDVRHAASQNRYADGLGSTPSYTLLGMGASYRTKMPGLNSAYWFVRVDNLTNEVARNASSVMRDVTMAGSRAVRVGLRANF
;
A
#
# COMPACT_ATOMS: atom_id res chain seq x y z
N MET A 1 -0.70 18.78 31.54
CA MET A 1 -1.81 18.25 30.72
C MET A 1 -1.31 17.01 30.02
N GLN A 2 -1.82 15.82 30.35
CA GLN A 2 -1.47 14.58 29.63
C GLN A 2 -2.04 14.68 28.22
N GLN A 3 -1.19 14.58 27.19
CA GLN A 3 -1.67 14.49 25.82
C GLN A 3 -2.25 13.09 25.61
N ALA A 4 -3.52 13.03 25.20
CA ALA A 4 -4.14 11.77 24.83
C ALA A 4 -3.33 11.09 23.72
N SER A 5 -3.08 9.79 23.89
CA SER A 5 -2.52 8.92 22.86
C SER A 5 -3.61 8.02 22.31
N GLN A 6 -3.50 7.69 21.02
CA GLN A 6 -4.40 6.81 20.30
C GLN A 6 -3.57 5.83 19.47
N ILE A 7 -4.02 4.58 19.45
CA ILE A 7 -3.48 3.53 18.61
C ILE A 7 -4.61 3.06 17.70
N ASP A 8 -4.37 3.11 16.40
CA ASP A 8 -5.28 2.55 15.40
C ASP A 8 -4.58 1.43 14.63
N LEU A 9 -5.28 0.31 14.47
CA LEU A 9 -4.85 -0.81 13.64
C LEU A 9 -5.85 -0.98 12.50
N ALA A 10 -5.35 -0.95 11.27
CA ALA A 10 -6.14 -1.18 10.07
C ALA A 10 -5.59 -2.37 9.30
N TRP A 11 -6.47 -3.18 8.71
CA TRP A 11 -6.05 -4.28 7.84
C TRP A 11 -7.08 -4.49 6.72
N LYS A 12 -6.63 -5.13 5.65
CA LYS A 12 -7.47 -5.48 4.50
C LYS A 12 -6.92 -6.74 3.84
N ALA A 13 -7.82 -7.62 3.42
CA ALA A 13 -7.50 -8.76 2.57
C ALA A 13 -8.45 -8.79 1.36
N ASP A 14 -7.93 -9.15 0.19
CA ASP A 14 -8.75 -9.42 -1.00
C ASP A 14 -8.22 -10.61 -1.79
N TYR A 15 -9.14 -11.37 -2.37
CA TYR A 15 -8.84 -12.54 -3.19
C TYR A 15 -9.88 -12.63 -4.31
N VAL A 16 -9.41 -12.91 -5.53
CA VAL A 16 -10.28 -13.08 -6.70
C VAL A 16 -9.90 -14.38 -7.39
N ARG A 17 -10.91 -15.13 -7.83
CA ARG A 17 -10.73 -16.33 -8.64
C ARG A 17 -11.63 -16.27 -9.87
N GLY A 18 -11.02 -16.36 -11.04
CA GLY A 18 -11.71 -16.41 -12.33
C GLY A 18 -11.41 -17.71 -13.06
N GLU A 19 -12.42 -18.25 -13.74
CA GLU A 19 -12.34 -19.49 -14.52
C GLU A 19 -13.28 -19.38 -15.73
N ASP A 20 -12.79 -19.78 -16.91
CA ASP A 20 -13.59 -19.91 -18.11
C ASP A 20 -14.43 -21.19 -18.01
N ARG A 21 -15.75 -21.06 -18.02
CA ARG A 21 -16.69 -22.17 -17.84
C ARG A 21 -16.82 -23.07 -19.07
N THR A 22 -16.32 -22.64 -20.22
CA THR A 22 -16.39 -23.40 -21.48
C THR A 22 -15.31 -24.48 -21.54
N ASN A 23 -14.11 -24.17 -21.05
CA ASN A 23 -12.92 -25.02 -21.16
C ASN A 23 -12.26 -25.33 -19.80
N GLY A 24 -12.76 -24.78 -18.69
CA GLY A 24 -12.24 -25.00 -17.33
C GLY A 24 -10.89 -24.33 -17.05
N THR A 25 -10.43 -23.42 -17.92
CA THR A 25 -9.11 -22.79 -17.79
C THR A 25 -9.16 -21.55 -16.89
N PRO A 26 -8.07 -21.21 -16.17
CA PRO A 26 -8.03 -19.99 -15.38
C PRO A 26 -8.09 -18.74 -16.24
N LEU A 27 -8.83 -17.71 -15.79
CA LEU A 27 -8.77 -16.40 -16.46
C LEU A 27 -7.40 -15.73 -16.22
N PRO A 28 -6.80 -15.10 -17.24
CA PRO A 28 -5.55 -14.37 -17.07
C PRO A 28 -5.76 -13.10 -16.24
N ARG A 29 -4.68 -12.58 -15.65
CA ARG A 29 -4.62 -11.26 -14.98
C ARG A 29 -5.56 -11.08 -13.79
N ILE A 30 -6.00 -12.17 -13.19
CA ILE A 30 -6.75 -12.15 -11.94
C ILE A 30 -5.80 -11.79 -10.79
N SER A 31 -6.24 -10.94 -9.87
CA SER A 31 -5.41 -10.53 -8.73
C SER A 31 -5.18 -11.73 -7.79
N PRO A 32 -3.94 -11.96 -7.33
CA PRO A 32 -3.68 -12.98 -6.30
C PRO A 32 -4.26 -12.54 -4.96
N LEU A 33 -4.13 -13.38 -3.93
CA LEU A 33 -4.39 -12.95 -2.57
C LEU A 33 -3.51 -11.74 -2.22
N ARG A 34 -4.14 -10.66 -1.75
CA ARG A 34 -3.45 -9.48 -1.24
C ARG A 34 -3.86 -9.24 0.20
N LEU A 35 -2.87 -8.88 1.02
CA LEU A 35 -3.03 -8.53 2.42
C LEU A 35 -2.33 -7.20 2.68
N SER A 36 -2.97 -6.32 3.45
CA SER A 36 -2.33 -5.11 3.96
C SER A 36 -2.67 -4.91 5.42
N ALA A 37 -1.72 -4.43 6.20
CA ALA A 37 -1.92 -4.00 7.57
C ALA A 37 -1.19 -2.68 7.82
N ALA A 38 -1.76 -1.84 8.67
CA ALA A 38 -1.19 -0.57 9.08
C ALA A 38 -1.37 -0.37 10.58
N PHE A 39 -0.28 0.01 11.23
CA PHE A 39 -0.25 0.45 12.61
C PHE A 39 -0.05 1.97 12.64
N ILE A 40 -0.94 2.68 13.34
CA ILE A 40 -0.92 4.14 13.44
C ILE A 40 -0.89 4.50 14.92
N TYR A 41 0.07 5.33 15.30
CA TYR A 41 0.18 5.86 16.65
C TYR A 41 0.09 7.38 16.61
N THR A 42 -0.84 7.95 17.36
CA THR A 42 -1.03 9.40 17.45
C THR A 42 -0.91 9.83 18.89
N GLN A 43 -0.09 10.85 19.15
CA GLN A 43 0.08 11.45 20.47
C GLN A 43 0.08 12.97 20.33
N GLY A 44 -0.99 13.59 20.81
CA GLY A 44 -1.20 15.04 20.69
C GLY A 44 -1.09 15.55 19.24
N ARG A 45 0.04 16.17 18.91
CA ARG A 45 0.29 16.75 17.56
C ARG A 45 1.05 15.81 16.63
N TYR A 46 1.63 14.74 17.15
CA TYR A 46 2.46 13.81 16.39
C TYR A 46 1.63 12.61 15.98
N SER A 47 1.84 12.12 14.76
CA SER A 47 1.29 10.84 14.32
C SER A 47 2.33 10.10 13.50
N SER A 48 2.49 8.80 13.74
CA SER A 48 3.37 7.91 12.99
C SER A 48 2.57 6.73 12.45
N GLN A 49 3.01 6.21 11.31
CA GLN A 49 2.40 5.06 10.66
C GLN A 49 3.49 4.10 10.16
N PHE A 50 3.24 2.81 10.35
CA PHE A 50 3.97 1.74 9.68
C PHE A 50 2.96 0.85 8.94
N ASP A 51 3.22 0.52 7.68
CA ASP A 51 2.36 -0.35 6.89
C ASP A 51 3.12 -1.47 6.17
N VAL A 52 2.47 -2.62 6.06
CA VAL A 52 2.94 -3.77 5.29
C VAL A 52 1.88 -4.14 4.27
N ARG A 53 2.30 -4.39 3.03
CA ARG A 53 1.46 -4.84 1.93
C ARG A 53 2.10 -6.06 1.28
N HIS A 54 1.40 -7.19 1.32
CA HIS A 54 1.84 -8.44 0.71
C HIS A 54 0.91 -8.83 -0.43
N ALA A 55 1.48 -9.28 -1.54
CA ALA A 55 0.75 -9.94 -2.61
C ALA A 55 1.35 -11.34 -2.81
N ALA A 56 0.51 -12.36 -2.75
CA ALA A 56 0.91 -13.73 -2.99
C ALA A 56 1.30 -13.95 -4.47
N SER A 57 1.98 -15.06 -4.75
CA SER A 57 2.31 -15.43 -6.12
C SER A 57 1.04 -15.72 -6.92
N GLN A 58 1.03 -15.28 -8.18
CA GLN A 58 -0.05 -15.61 -9.13
C GLN A 58 0.42 -16.70 -10.07
N ASN A 59 -0.07 -17.92 -9.85
CA ASN A 59 0.26 -19.10 -10.66
C ASN A 59 -0.87 -19.52 -11.61
N ARG A 60 -2.00 -18.79 -11.62
CA ARG A 60 -3.13 -19.03 -12.51
C ARG A 60 -3.07 -18.05 -13.68
N TYR A 61 -2.45 -18.48 -14.76
CA TYR A 61 -2.28 -17.70 -15.99
C TYR A 61 -2.74 -18.53 -17.18
N ALA A 62 -3.34 -17.86 -18.16
CA ALA A 62 -3.65 -18.41 -19.47
C ALA A 62 -2.98 -17.60 -20.60
N ASP A 63 -2.26 -16.52 -20.24
CA ASP A 63 -1.46 -15.72 -21.15
C ASP A 63 0.02 -16.16 -21.15
N GLY A 64 0.76 -15.78 -22.20
CA GLY A 64 2.17 -16.15 -22.36
C GLY A 64 3.13 -15.47 -21.37
N LEU A 65 2.62 -14.68 -20.43
CA LEU A 65 3.43 -13.92 -19.46
C LEU A 65 3.85 -14.79 -18.25
N GLY A 66 3.24 -15.96 -18.05
CA GLY A 66 3.62 -16.90 -16.99
C GLY A 66 3.24 -16.47 -15.57
N SER A 67 3.82 -17.15 -14.58
CA SER A 67 3.60 -16.88 -13.15
C SER A 67 4.17 -15.51 -12.73
N THR A 68 3.48 -14.84 -11.81
CA THR A 68 4.00 -13.63 -11.13
C THR A 68 4.50 -13.99 -9.73
N PRO A 69 5.74 -13.65 -9.36
CA PRO A 69 6.25 -13.84 -8.01
C PRO A 69 5.44 -13.06 -6.97
N SER A 70 5.45 -13.54 -5.73
CA SER A 70 4.96 -12.77 -4.58
C SER A 70 5.88 -11.58 -4.28
N TYR A 71 5.36 -10.56 -3.62
CA TYR A 71 6.17 -9.45 -3.11
C TYR A 71 5.61 -8.90 -1.80
N THR A 72 6.48 -8.25 -1.02
CA THR A 72 6.12 -7.54 0.21
C THR A 72 6.68 -6.13 0.18
N LEU A 73 5.82 -5.14 0.39
CA LEU A 73 6.19 -3.73 0.49
C LEU A 73 6.02 -3.25 1.93
N LEU A 74 7.05 -2.57 2.43
CA LEU A 74 7.01 -1.88 3.71
C LEU A 74 6.91 -0.36 3.49
N GLY A 75 6.08 0.29 4.29
CA GLY A 75 5.84 1.72 4.29
C GLY A 75 5.99 2.30 5.70
N MET A 76 6.46 3.54 5.78
CA MET A 76 6.60 4.29 7.03
C MET A 76 6.23 5.75 6.78
N GLY A 77 5.59 6.38 7.76
CA GLY A 77 5.32 7.81 7.72
C GLY A 77 5.27 8.46 9.10
N ALA A 78 5.49 9.76 9.12
CA ALA A 78 5.29 10.60 10.28
C ALA A 78 4.64 11.92 9.85
N SER A 79 3.83 12.47 10.74
CA SER A 79 3.20 13.77 10.53
C SER A 79 3.14 14.58 11.83
N TYR A 80 3.14 15.89 11.66
CA TYR A 80 3.07 16.85 12.75
C TYR A 80 2.00 17.91 12.46
N ARG A 81 0.98 17.96 13.31
CA ARG A 81 -0.11 18.93 13.24
C ARG A 81 0.34 20.28 13.78
N THR A 82 0.17 21.31 12.96
CA THR A 82 0.47 22.69 13.32
C THR A 82 -0.80 23.53 13.30
N LYS A 83 -0.85 24.55 14.16
CA LYS A 83 -1.92 25.56 14.16
C LYS A 83 -1.40 26.78 13.43
N MET A 84 -2.12 27.21 12.40
CA MET A 84 -1.79 28.40 11.62
C MET A 84 -3.01 29.33 11.62
N PRO A 85 -2.85 30.65 11.87
CA PRO A 85 -3.95 31.60 11.81
C PRO A 85 -4.62 31.56 10.43
N GLY A 86 -5.96 31.50 10.40
CA GLY A 86 -6.75 31.47 9.15
C GLY A 86 -6.90 30.09 8.50
N LEU A 87 -6.39 29.01 9.11
CA LEU A 87 -6.58 27.64 8.61
C LEU A 87 -7.28 26.76 9.66
N ASN A 88 -8.24 25.95 9.22
CA ASN A 88 -8.95 24.99 10.07
C ASN A 88 -8.01 23.88 10.60
N SER A 89 -7.09 23.39 9.76
CA SER A 89 -6.04 22.47 10.19
C SER A 89 -4.87 22.45 9.20
N ALA A 90 -3.64 22.34 9.70
CA ALA A 90 -2.47 22.09 8.88
C ALA A 90 -1.58 21.00 9.47
N TYR A 91 -0.92 20.20 8.63
CA TYR A 91 0.10 19.26 9.08
C TYR A 91 1.22 19.08 8.06
N TRP A 92 2.44 18.98 8.59
CA TRP A 92 3.61 18.52 7.84
C TRP A 92 3.64 17.00 7.85
N PHE A 93 4.11 16.39 6.77
CA PHE A 93 4.31 14.94 6.74
C PHE A 93 5.56 14.55 5.97
N VAL A 94 6.11 13.41 6.34
CA VAL A 94 7.10 12.64 5.60
C VAL A 94 6.62 11.21 5.48
N ARG A 95 6.81 10.61 4.31
CA ARG A 95 6.46 9.21 4.04
C ARG A 95 7.55 8.57 3.19
N VAL A 96 7.90 7.35 3.52
CA VAL A 96 8.75 6.47 2.74
C VAL A 96 7.90 5.28 2.31
N ASP A 97 7.81 5.04 1.01
CA ASP A 97 7.21 3.81 0.47
C ASP A 97 8.30 2.89 -0.07
N ASN A 98 8.05 1.58 0.07
CA ASN A 98 8.95 0.53 -0.36
C ASN A 98 10.34 0.65 0.29
N LEU A 99 10.37 0.60 1.63
CA LEU A 99 11.61 0.75 2.42
C LEU A 99 12.71 -0.23 2.00
N THR A 100 12.31 -1.45 1.66
CA THR A 100 13.21 -2.55 1.25
C THR A 100 13.66 -2.44 -0.21
N ASN A 101 13.14 -1.48 -0.98
CA ASN A 101 13.39 -1.33 -2.41
C ASN A 101 13.05 -2.62 -3.21
N GLU A 102 11.97 -3.29 -2.81
CA GLU A 102 11.46 -4.50 -3.44
C GLU A 102 10.92 -4.20 -4.85
N VAL A 103 11.23 -5.06 -5.81
CA VAL A 103 10.71 -4.95 -7.18
C VAL A 103 9.33 -5.63 -7.25
N ALA A 104 8.28 -4.85 -7.08
CA ALA A 104 6.91 -5.35 -7.19
C ALA A 104 6.41 -5.39 -8.64
N ARG A 105 5.72 -6.48 -9.03
CA ARG A 105 5.02 -6.59 -10.32
C ARG A 105 3.55 -6.90 -10.08
N ASN A 106 2.66 -6.13 -10.70
CA ASN A 106 1.22 -6.34 -10.54
C ASN A 106 0.75 -7.40 -11.54
N ALA A 107 0.32 -8.56 -11.01
CA ALA A 107 -0.21 -9.67 -11.82
C ALA A 107 -1.40 -9.28 -12.71
N SER A 108 -2.15 -8.24 -12.36
CA SER A 108 -3.31 -7.75 -13.12
C SER A 108 -2.98 -6.69 -14.18
N SER A 109 -1.73 -6.24 -14.29
CA SER A 109 -1.34 -5.20 -15.26
C SER A 109 -1.08 -5.78 -16.65
N VAL A 110 -1.53 -5.08 -17.69
CA VAL A 110 -1.18 -5.37 -19.09
C VAL A 110 0.31 -5.14 -19.35
N MET A 111 0.93 -4.22 -18.61
CA MET A 111 2.34 -3.83 -18.75
C MET A 111 3.24 -4.49 -17.69
N ARG A 112 2.81 -5.61 -17.09
CA ARG A 112 3.50 -6.28 -15.98
C ARG A 112 5.00 -6.55 -16.24
N ASP A 113 5.36 -6.81 -17.49
CA ASP A 113 6.74 -7.13 -17.85
C ASP A 113 7.61 -5.86 -18.04
N VAL A 114 6.98 -4.73 -18.34
CA VAL A 114 7.65 -3.45 -18.64
C VAL A 114 7.66 -2.50 -17.44
N THR A 115 6.64 -2.55 -16.57
CA THR A 115 6.47 -1.61 -15.45
C THR A 115 6.66 -2.28 -14.11
N MET A 116 7.56 -1.72 -13.30
CA MET A 116 7.60 -1.99 -11.87
C MET A 116 6.44 -1.27 -11.18
N ALA A 117 5.69 -1.98 -10.36
CA ALA A 117 4.58 -1.43 -9.57
C ALA A 117 5.06 -0.72 -8.29
N GLY A 118 6.35 -0.80 -7.97
CA GLY A 118 6.92 -0.15 -6.80
C GLY A 118 8.39 0.19 -7.00
N SER A 119 8.74 1.46 -6.82
CA SER A 119 10.10 1.93 -6.56
C SER A 119 10.15 2.54 -5.16
N ARG A 120 11.34 2.56 -4.54
CA ARG A 120 11.51 3.28 -3.27
C ARG A 120 11.31 4.77 -3.50
N ALA A 121 10.40 5.37 -2.74
CA ALA A 121 10.04 6.77 -2.86
C ALA A 121 9.95 7.44 -1.49
N VAL A 122 10.41 8.68 -1.42
CA VAL A 122 10.25 9.55 -0.24
C VAL A 122 9.36 10.72 -0.65
N ARG A 123 8.31 11.00 0.13
CA ARG A 123 7.42 12.14 -0.05
C ARG A 123 7.44 13.00 1.20
N VAL A 124 7.60 14.30 1.03
CA VAL A 124 7.52 15.30 2.10
C VAL A 124 6.54 16.37 1.64
N GLY A 125 5.70 16.87 2.55
CA GLY A 125 4.75 17.91 2.18
C GLY A 125 4.03 18.56 3.35
N LEU A 126 3.26 19.58 3.02
CA LEU A 126 2.33 20.27 3.89
C LEU A 126 0.91 20.03 3.36
N ARG A 127 -0.01 19.63 4.23
CA ARG A 127 -1.44 19.64 3.92
C ARG A 127 -2.14 20.65 4.81
N ALA A 128 -2.93 21.52 4.20
CA ALA A 128 -3.75 22.51 4.87
C ALA A 128 -5.20 22.38 4.44
N ASN A 129 -6.11 22.60 5.38
CA ASN A 129 -7.54 22.74 5.15
C ASN A 129 -7.93 24.15 5.58
N PHE A 130 -8.59 24.90 4.69
CA PHE A 130 -9.09 26.25 4.90
C PHE A 130 -10.56 26.25 5.33
#